data_AF-A0A973RS37-F1
#
_entry.id   AF-A0A973RS37-F1
#
_cell.length_a   1.000
_cell.length_b   1.000
_cell.length_c   1.000
_cell.angle_alpha   90.00
_cell.angle_beta   90.00
_cell.angle_gamma   90.00
#
_symmetry.space_group_name_H-M   'P 1'
#
loop_
_entity.id
_entity.type
_entity.pdbx_description
1 polymer ?
#
loop_
_entity_poly.entity_id
_entity_poly.type
_entity_poly.pdbx_seq_one_letter_code
_entity_poly.pdbx_strand_id
1 'polypeptide(L)' 'GADWDESVEYVQDRKGHDRRYSVDCTKIRTELGYEPRKDFATGLAETVAWYRENRAWWEPLKERAAL' A
#
# COMPACT_ATOMS: atom_id res chain seq x y z
N GLY A 1 1.21 -12.52 18.83
CA GLY A 1 0.93 -12.24 17.41
C GLY A 1 1.19 -13.51 16.64
N ALA A 2 0.70 -13.61 15.41
CA ALA A 2 1.06 -14.74 14.54
C ALA A 2 2.53 -14.63 14.12
N ASP A 3 3.20 -15.76 13.99
CA ASP A 3 4.59 -15.79 13.54
C ASP A 3 4.67 -15.48 12.03
N TRP A 4 5.81 -14.93 11.59
CA TRP A 4 5.98 -14.49 10.19
C TRP A 4 5.78 -15.63 9.21
N ASP A 5 6.41 -16.77 9.51
CA ASP A 5 6.36 -17.97 8.67
C ASP A 5 4.97 -18.61 8.64
N GLU A 6 4.08 -18.26 9.58
CA GLU A 6 2.68 -18.69 9.59
C GLU A 6 1.75 -17.73 8.82
N SER A 7 2.19 -16.48 8.58
CA SER A 7 1.35 -15.42 8.02
C SER A 7 1.75 -14.98 6.61
N VAL A 8 2.94 -15.37 6.14
CA VAL A 8 3.52 -14.92 4.87
C VAL A 8 3.99 -16.10 4.04
N GLU A 9 3.46 -16.23 2.84
CA GLU A 9 3.88 -17.23 1.85
C GLU A 9 4.80 -16.57 0.80
N TYR A 10 5.99 -17.15 0.60
CA TYR A 10 6.87 -16.73 -0.48
C TYR A 10 6.45 -17.39 -1.80
N VAL A 11 6.11 -16.58 -2.79
CA VAL A 11 5.73 -17.03 -4.14
C VAL A 11 6.76 -16.59 -5.18
N GLN A 12 6.66 -17.13 -6.39
CA GLN A 12 7.55 -16.74 -7.49
C GLN A 12 7.42 -15.23 -7.80
N ASP A 13 8.56 -14.56 -7.92
CA ASP A 13 8.59 -13.13 -8.24
C ASP A 13 8.02 -12.85 -9.64
N ARG A 14 7.45 -11.65 -9.79
CA ARG A 14 6.84 -11.21 -11.04
C ARG A 14 7.92 -10.94 -12.10
N LYS A 15 7.68 -11.40 -13.34
CA LYS A 15 8.52 -11.04 -14.49
C LYS A 15 8.57 -9.52 -14.68
N GLY A 16 9.77 -8.96 -14.70
CA GLY A 16 9.98 -7.51 -14.85
C GLY A 16 9.65 -6.70 -13.59
N HIS A 17 9.78 -7.28 -12.39
CA HIS A 17 9.64 -6.53 -11.15
C HIS A 17 10.88 -5.67 -10.90
N ASP A 18 10.76 -4.37 -11.18
CA ASP A 18 11.79 -3.39 -10.82
C ASP A 18 11.97 -3.35 -9.30
N ARG A 19 13.21 -3.53 -8.83
CA ARG A 19 13.51 -3.70 -7.40
C ARG A 19 13.50 -2.40 -6.60
N ARG A 20 13.63 -1.26 -7.27
CA ARG A 20 13.79 0.03 -6.58
C ARG A 20 13.18 1.16 -7.38
N TYR A 21 12.19 1.80 -6.78
CA TYR A 21 11.74 3.13 -7.14
C TYR A 21 12.09 4.10 -6.01
N SER A 22 12.53 5.30 -6.38
CA SER A 22 12.84 6.37 -5.44
C SER A 22 12.58 7.69 -6.17
N VAL A 23 11.98 8.64 -5.47
CA VAL A 23 11.64 9.96 -6.02
C VAL A 23 12.30 11.02 -5.15
N ASP A 24 12.97 11.98 -5.79
CA ASP A 24 13.43 13.20 -5.15
C ASP A 24 12.33 14.26 -5.24
N CYS A 25 11.77 14.62 -4.09
CA CYS A 25 10.72 15.63 -3.98
C CYS A 25 11.27 17.04 -3.70
N THR A 26 12.59 17.26 -3.70
CA THR A 26 13.21 18.55 -3.33
C THR A 26 12.57 19.72 -4.07
N LYS A 27 12.41 19.61 -5.39
CA LYS A 27 11.87 20.69 -6.23
C LYS A 27 10.49 21.17 -5.77
N ILE A 28 9.54 20.25 -5.56
CA ILE A 28 8.17 20.62 -5.19
C ILE A 28 8.11 21.16 -3.75
N ARG A 29 8.96 20.65 -2.86
CA ARG A 29 9.09 21.16 -1.49
C ARG A 29 9.62 22.59 -1.48
N THR A 30 10.64 22.88 -2.28
CA THR A 30 11.28 24.20 -2.30
C THR A 30 10.48 25.25 -3.06
N GLU A 31 9.90 24.89 -4.21
CA GLU A 31 9.25 25.87 -5.09
C GLU A 31 7.78 26.12 -4.70
N LEU A 32 7.09 25.09 -4.19
CA LEU A 32 5.65 25.16 -3.90
C LEU A 32 5.33 24.95 -2.41
N GLY A 33 6.32 24.68 -1.56
CA GLY A 33 6.10 24.43 -0.13
C GLY A 33 5.35 23.12 0.14
N TYR A 34 5.35 22.17 -0.80
CA TYR A 34 4.70 20.88 -0.59
C TYR A 34 5.36 20.11 0.56
N GLU A 35 4.55 19.46 1.39
CA GLU A 35 4.98 18.46 2.36
C GLU A 35 3.89 17.39 2.47
N PRO A 36 4.23 16.08 2.53
CA PRO A 36 3.25 15.05 2.84
C PRO A 36 2.57 15.32 4.19
N ARG A 37 1.23 15.31 4.18
CA ARG A 37 0.42 15.52 5.39
C ARG A 37 0.30 14.28 6.28
N LYS A 38 0.71 13.11 5.78
CA LYS A 38 0.66 11.83 6.48
C LYS A 38 1.96 11.10 6.27
N ASP A 39 2.54 10.60 7.35
CA ASP A 39 3.64 9.64 7.28
C ASP A 39 3.14 8.26 6.87
N PHE A 40 4.07 7.37 6.52
CA PHE A 40 3.75 6.04 6.03
C PHE A 40 3.04 5.17 7.06
N ALA A 41 3.47 5.20 8.33
CA ALA A 41 2.92 4.32 9.36
C ALA A 41 1.46 4.70 9.67
N THR A 42 1.18 6.00 9.81
CA THR A 42 -0.17 6.52 10.01
C THR A 42 -1.06 6.20 8.81
N GLY A 43 -0.59 6.50 7.60
CA GLY A 43 -1.37 6.27 6.38
C GLY A 43 -1.67 4.78 6.14
N LEU A 44 -0.74 3.88 6.47
CA LEU A 44 -0.96 2.44 6.37
C LEU A 44 -2.01 1.95 7.37
N ALA A 45 -1.94 2.40 8.62
CA ALA A 45 -2.90 2.03 9.66
C ALA A 45 -4.33 2.46 9.30
N GLU A 46 -4.50 3.69 8.84
CA GLU A 46 -5.80 4.22 8.38
C GLU A 46 -6.31 3.47 7.15
N THR A 47 -5.42 3.10 6.23
CA THR A 47 -5.78 2.31 5.04
C THR A 47 -6.32 0.95 5.47
N VAL A 48 -5.66 0.26 6.40
CA VAL A 48 -6.15 -1.02 6.95
C VAL A 48 -7.51 -0.85 7.62
N ALA A 49 -7.69 0.19 8.42
CA ALA A 49 -8.98 0.50 9.06
C ALA A 49 -10.08 0.70 8.00
N TRP A 50 -9.79 1.48 6.95
CA TRP A 50 -10.72 1.72 5.86
C TRP A 50 -11.16 0.43 5.17
N TYR A 51 -10.24 -0.48 4.82
CA TYR A 51 -10.61 -1.76 4.20
C TYR A 51 -11.48 -2.64 5.11
N ARG A 52 -11.26 -2.60 6.43
CA ARG A 52 -12.09 -3.33 7.40
C ARG A 52 -13.51 -2.78 7.48
N GLU A 53 -13.65 -1.47 7.40
CA GLU A 53 -14.94 -0.77 7.56
C GLU A 53 -15.75 -0.71 6.24
N ASN A 54 -15.09 -0.84 5.09
CA ASN A 54 -15.70 -0.63 3.77
C ASN A 54 -15.82 -1.93 2.95
N ARG A 55 -16.18 -3.05 3.58
CA ARG A 55 -16.33 -4.36 2.90
C ARG A 55 -17.30 -4.35 1.74
N ALA A 56 -18.47 -3.74 1.94
CA ALA A 56 -19.49 -3.61 0.90
C ALA A 56 -18.99 -2.87 -0.35
N TRP A 57 -17.92 -2.07 -0.23
CA TRP A 57 -17.30 -1.40 -1.37
C TRP A 57 -16.37 -2.32 -2.17
N TRP A 58 -15.45 -3.05 -1.52
CA TRP A 58 -14.44 -3.83 -2.25
C TRP A 58 -14.86 -5.27 -2.54
N GLU A 59 -15.72 -5.90 -1.74
CA GLU A 59 -16.12 -7.31 -1.93
C GLU A 59 -16.72 -7.56 -3.33
N PRO A 60 -17.64 -6.73 -3.85
CA PRO A 60 -18.16 -6.91 -5.20
C PRO A 60 -17.11 -6.71 -6.30
N LEU A 61 -16.04 -5.94 -6.04
CA LEU A 61 -14.94 -5.76 -6.99
C LEU A 61 -14.10 -7.04 -7.06
N LYS A 62 -13.85 -7.67 -5.90
CA LYS A 62 -13.11 -8.93 -5.79
C LYS A 62 -13.87 -10.07 -6.47
N GLU A 63 -15.16 -10.21 -6.21
CA GLU A 63 -16.00 -11.24 -6.84
C GLU A 63 -16.00 -11.12 -8.37
N ARG A 64 -16.14 -9.90 -8.89
CA ARG A 64 -16.09 -9.65 -10.33
C ARG A 64 -14.73 -9.92 -10.95
N ALA A 65 -13.65 -9.68 -10.21
CA ALA A 65 -12.29 -9.93 -10.70
C ALA A 65 -12.03 -11.42 -10.93
N ALA A 66 -12.84 -12.32 -10.34
CA ALA A 66 -12.67 -13.77 -10.37
C ALA A 66 -11.20 -14.18 -10.12
N LEU A 67 -10.63 -13.61 -9.05
CA LEU A 67 -9.36 -14.05 -8.45
C LEU A 67 -9.60 -15.27 -7.56
#